data_AF-A0A1M7N4C1-F1
#
_entry.id   AF-A0A1M7N4C1-F1
#
_cell.length_a   1.000
_cell.length_b   1.000
_cell.length_c   1.000
_cell.angle_alpha   90.00
_cell.angle_beta   90.00
_cell.angle_gamma   90.00
#
_symmetry.space_group_name_H-M   'P 1'
#
loop_
_entity.id
_entity.type
_entity.pdbx_description
1 polymer ?
#
loop_
_entity_poly.entity_id
_entity_poly.type
_entity_poly.pdbx_seq_one_letter_code
_entity_poly.pdbx_strand_id
1 'polypeptide(L)'
;MPQKKSSLFSLFAVLGVFIAPCMNTAARQEIPLPTAAQLQWQQAELAALVCWDLHVFDGEFYIQSQARITPVSDYNTFNPQQYDMDQWISSLKAAGFKIAIFTVSHETGFFFHQSKATPYSMKALEWQGGKGDILRDFKEACEKHDILPAVYIGTRWNAFYGVYDFKVQGENEFARNRQQHYNRMIEEILTEIFTNYGDWAMVWFDGGAHGPEQGGPDVLSVFEKYQPNAIFYHNLQRADIRWGGSETGTVPYPSWGTFSYPAIGAGESARKEIGANNFQLLKTGDPNGSYYMPAMSDAPLRGHGGHDWFWEPDRAHTLYPLENLIDMYYRSVGHNTTLILGVTPNPEGRLPEPDVKRLKAFGEEISRRFSDPLASVSGTGNTIPLVLNELQNIDQIVIQEDISKGERIREFELEAEINGKWTSIYKGIAIGHKHIVKIDPVHTRKIRFVALSAVGEPQLKNLSVYKPLK
;
A
#
# COMPACT_ATOMS: atom_id res chain seq x y z
N MET A 1 -27.78 96.32 12.21
CA MET A 1 -28.60 95.56 13.19
C MET A 1 -30.06 95.76 12.79
N PRO A 2 -30.94 94.73 12.75
CA PRO A 2 -31.03 93.59 13.68
C PRO A 2 -31.10 92.19 13.02
N GLN A 3 -31.14 91.18 13.90
CA GLN A 3 -30.96 89.73 13.71
C GLN A 3 -32.02 89.02 12.84
N LYS A 4 -31.58 88.02 12.06
CA LYS A 4 -32.41 86.96 11.47
C LYS A 4 -32.37 85.71 12.37
N LYS A 5 -33.56 85.14 12.65
CA LYS A 5 -33.79 83.94 13.46
C LYS A 5 -33.54 82.65 12.66
N SER A 6 -32.96 81.66 13.34
CA SER A 6 -32.78 80.27 12.89
C SER A 6 -34.00 79.41 13.24
N SER A 7 -34.30 78.42 12.40
CA SER A 7 -35.23 77.31 12.67
C SER A 7 -34.44 76.01 12.57
N LEU A 8 -34.36 75.26 13.67
CA LEU A 8 -33.77 73.91 13.74
C LEU A 8 -34.91 72.89 13.80
N PHE A 9 -34.91 71.92 12.89
CA PHE A 9 -35.75 70.72 12.94
C PHE A 9 -35.06 69.63 13.79
N SER A 10 -35.78 69.06 14.76
CA SER A 10 -35.34 67.91 15.56
C SER A 10 -35.80 66.61 14.90
N LEU A 11 -34.86 65.69 14.65
CA LEU A 11 -35.12 64.33 14.18
C LEU A 11 -34.88 63.35 15.36
N PHE A 12 -35.92 62.61 15.74
CA PHE A 12 -35.85 61.54 16.74
C PHE A 12 -35.20 60.29 16.13
N ALA A 13 -34.13 59.78 16.75
CA ALA A 13 -33.54 58.48 16.43
C ALA A 13 -33.93 57.45 17.51
N VAL A 14 -34.62 56.40 17.10
CA VAL A 14 -34.97 55.23 17.93
C VAL A 14 -33.84 54.20 17.78
N LEU A 15 -33.16 53.88 18.89
CA LEU A 15 -32.10 52.87 18.94
C LEU A 15 -32.73 51.48 19.12
N GLY A 16 -32.72 50.66 18.07
CA GLY A 16 -33.07 49.24 18.15
C GLY A 16 -31.83 48.38 18.36
N VAL A 17 -31.73 47.68 19.49
CA VAL A 17 -30.67 46.72 19.77
C VAL A 17 -31.05 45.38 19.15
N PHE A 18 -30.37 45.00 18.05
CA PHE A 18 -30.42 43.64 17.50
C PHE A 18 -29.35 42.78 18.17
N ILE A 19 -29.78 41.80 18.97
CA ILE A 19 -28.91 40.73 19.47
C ILE A 19 -28.88 39.64 18.40
N ALA A 20 -27.81 39.60 17.61
CA ALA A 20 -27.56 38.49 16.69
C ALA A 20 -27.12 37.25 17.48
N PRO A 21 -27.70 36.06 17.26
CA PRO A 21 -27.18 34.84 17.84
C PRO A 21 -25.84 34.54 17.17
N CYS A 22 -24.78 34.48 17.97
CA CYS A 22 -23.47 34.02 17.55
C CYS A 22 -23.56 32.52 17.22
N MET A 23 -23.92 32.18 15.98
CA MET A 23 -23.77 30.83 15.46
C MET A 23 -22.29 30.58 15.31
N ASN A 24 -21.72 29.89 16.30
CA ASN A 24 -20.37 29.37 16.25
C ASN A 24 -20.34 28.25 15.20
N THR A 25 -20.15 28.61 13.92
CA THR A 25 -19.86 27.64 12.85
C THR A 25 -18.43 27.18 13.04
N ALA A 26 -18.20 26.29 14.02
CA ALA A 26 -17.00 25.46 13.99
C ALA A 26 -17.03 24.73 12.64
N ALA A 27 -16.08 25.06 11.75
CA ALA A 27 -15.94 24.35 10.49
C ALA A 27 -15.82 22.86 10.82
N ARG A 28 -16.81 22.07 10.38
CA ARG A 28 -16.78 20.63 10.56
C ARG A 28 -15.58 20.13 9.78
N GLN A 29 -14.54 19.68 10.47
CA GLN A 29 -13.35 19.12 9.82
C GLN A 29 -13.82 17.98 8.91
N GLU A 30 -13.60 18.14 7.61
CA GLU A 30 -13.97 17.14 6.62
C GLU A 30 -13.01 15.96 6.77
N ILE A 31 -13.56 14.77 7.01
CA ILE A 31 -12.78 13.56 7.25
C ILE A 31 -12.51 12.93 5.88
N PRO A 32 -11.25 12.78 5.43
CA PRO A 32 -10.97 12.15 4.15
C PRO A 32 -11.51 10.73 4.12
N LEU A 33 -12.19 10.39 3.03
CA LEU A 33 -12.76 9.07 2.82
C LEU A 33 -11.94 8.30 1.78
N PRO A 34 -11.76 6.98 1.97
CA PRO A 34 -11.15 6.14 0.96
C PRO A 34 -12.06 6.03 -0.29
N THR A 35 -11.43 5.94 -1.46
CA THR A 35 -12.08 5.44 -2.67
C THR A 35 -12.42 3.95 -2.55
N ALA A 36 -13.22 3.41 -3.47
CA ALA A 36 -13.48 1.97 -3.52
C ALA A 36 -12.19 1.15 -3.69
N ALA A 37 -11.25 1.61 -4.50
CA ALA A 37 -9.95 0.98 -4.69
C ALA A 37 -9.12 0.98 -3.39
N GLN A 38 -9.11 2.10 -2.65
CA GLN A 38 -8.40 2.21 -1.37
C GLN A 38 -9.05 1.36 -0.27
N LEU A 39 -10.37 1.19 -0.29
CA LEU A 39 -11.07 0.24 0.58
C LEU A 39 -10.67 -1.20 0.26
N GLN A 40 -10.65 -1.57 -1.02
CA GLN A 40 -10.21 -2.91 -1.45
C GLN A 40 -8.75 -3.18 -1.07
N TRP A 41 -7.88 -2.18 -1.23
CA TRP A 41 -6.49 -2.24 -0.80
C TRP A 41 -6.37 -2.55 0.71
N GLN A 42 -6.99 -1.72 1.55
CA GLN A 42 -6.93 -1.94 3.00
C GLN A 42 -7.55 -3.27 3.42
N GLN A 43 -8.64 -3.70 2.79
CA GLN A 43 -9.28 -4.99 3.05
C GLN A 43 -8.43 -6.19 2.62
N ALA A 44 -7.52 -6.02 1.66
CA ALA A 44 -6.63 -7.09 1.21
C ALA A 44 -5.69 -7.51 2.34
N GLU A 45 -5.17 -6.55 3.11
CA GLU A 45 -4.21 -6.68 4.22
C GLU A 45 -2.85 -7.27 3.82
N LEU A 46 -2.84 -8.32 2.98
CA LEU A 46 -1.69 -9.00 2.44
C LEU A 46 -1.70 -8.92 0.91
N ALA A 47 -0.63 -8.34 0.37
CA ALA A 47 -0.29 -8.36 -1.05
C ALA A 47 1.08 -9.04 -1.25
N ALA A 48 1.31 -9.66 -2.40
CA ALA A 48 2.59 -10.24 -2.75
C ALA A 48 3.17 -9.56 -3.98
N LEU A 49 4.44 -9.18 -3.92
CA LEU A 49 5.18 -8.70 -5.09
C LEU A 49 6.00 -9.85 -5.67
N VAL A 50 5.62 -10.31 -6.85
CA VAL A 50 6.34 -11.33 -7.61
C VAL A 50 7.37 -10.61 -8.48
N CYS A 51 8.63 -10.70 -8.07
CA CYS A 51 9.74 -10.04 -8.73
C CYS A 51 10.46 -11.02 -9.66
N TRP A 52 10.48 -10.67 -10.95
CA TRP A 52 11.18 -11.42 -11.97
C TRP A 52 11.67 -10.48 -13.06
N ASP A 53 12.93 -10.65 -13.46
CA ASP A 53 13.57 -9.90 -14.54
C ASP A 53 14.67 -10.81 -15.15
N LEU A 54 15.20 -10.45 -16.32
CA LEU A 54 16.12 -11.28 -17.09
C LEU A 54 17.39 -11.67 -16.32
N HIS A 55 17.88 -10.80 -15.43
CA HIS A 55 19.09 -11.08 -14.65
C HIS A 55 18.92 -12.25 -13.68
N VAL A 56 17.69 -12.70 -13.38
CA VAL A 56 17.50 -13.92 -12.57
C VAL A 56 18.16 -15.15 -13.25
N PHE A 57 18.34 -15.12 -14.57
CA PHE A 57 18.84 -16.23 -15.38
C PHE A 57 20.34 -16.20 -15.64
N ASP A 58 21.07 -15.22 -15.12
CA ASP A 58 22.51 -15.10 -15.37
C ASP A 58 23.38 -15.98 -14.44
N GLY A 59 22.79 -16.50 -13.36
CA GLY A 59 23.48 -17.35 -12.38
C GLY A 59 24.36 -16.59 -11.39
N GLU A 60 24.27 -15.26 -11.37
CA GLU A 60 25.08 -14.36 -10.55
C GLU A 60 24.24 -13.70 -9.44
N PHE A 61 24.93 -13.01 -8.52
CA PHE A 61 24.27 -12.18 -7.52
C PHE A 61 23.77 -10.87 -8.16
N TYR A 62 22.63 -10.39 -7.68
CA TYR A 62 22.02 -9.18 -8.17
C TYR A 62 22.76 -7.94 -7.67
N ILE A 63 23.43 -7.25 -8.59
CA ILE A 63 24.08 -5.96 -8.31
C ILE A 63 23.23 -4.86 -8.97
N GLN A 64 22.29 -4.30 -8.20
CA GLN A 64 21.33 -3.29 -8.67
C GLN A 64 21.97 -2.13 -9.44
N SER A 65 23.08 -1.56 -8.93
CA SER A 65 23.76 -0.45 -9.60
C SER A 65 24.28 -0.82 -10.99
N GLN A 66 24.68 -2.08 -11.20
CA GLN A 66 25.14 -2.60 -12.48
C GLN A 66 23.96 -2.91 -13.40
N ALA A 67 22.92 -3.57 -12.89
CA ALA A 67 21.73 -3.96 -13.65
C ALA A 67 21.02 -2.74 -14.26
N ARG A 68 20.98 -1.60 -13.56
CA ARG A 68 20.38 -0.34 -14.03
C ARG A 68 21.06 0.27 -15.26
N ILE A 69 22.34 -0.03 -15.48
CA ILE A 69 23.17 0.65 -16.50
C ILE A 69 23.73 -0.30 -17.56
N THR A 70 23.56 -1.61 -17.37
CA THR A 70 24.17 -2.64 -18.22
C THR A 70 23.07 -3.42 -18.92
N PRO A 71 22.90 -3.24 -20.23
CA PRO A 71 21.99 -4.09 -20.99
C PRO A 71 22.37 -5.56 -20.84
N VAL A 72 21.36 -6.42 -20.74
CA VAL A 72 21.55 -7.87 -20.74
C VAL A 72 22.16 -8.28 -22.09
N SER A 73 23.31 -8.95 -22.06
CA SER A 73 24.07 -9.30 -23.26
C SER A 73 23.38 -10.37 -24.09
N ASP A 74 22.78 -11.36 -23.44
CA ASP A 74 21.97 -12.41 -24.06
C ASP A 74 20.66 -12.62 -23.29
N TYR A 75 19.58 -12.08 -23.83
CA TYR A 75 18.24 -12.20 -23.25
C TYR A 75 17.61 -13.60 -23.45
N ASN A 76 18.18 -14.47 -24.30
CA ASN A 76 17.73 -15.86 -24.45
C ASN A 76 18.23 -16.79 -23.34
N THR A 77 19.03 -16.27 -22.41
CA THR A 77 19.25 -16.90 -21.10
C THR A 77 17.92 -17.10 -20.34
N PHE A 78 16.92 -16.25 -20.61
CA PHE A 78 15.55 -16.49 -20.20
C PHE A 78 14.99 -17.75 -20.88
N ASN A 79 14.96 -18.85 -20.15
CA ASN A 79 14.46 -20.13 -20.65
C ASN A 79 13.95 -21.04 -19.52
N PRO A 80 12.90 -20.65 -18.78
CA PRO A 80 12.41 -21.39 -17.61
C PRO A 80 11.77 -22.72 -18.02
N GLN A 81 12.48 -23.82 -17.71
CA GLN A 81 12.10 -25.18 -18.16
C GLN A 81 10.90 -25.78 -17.40
N GLN A 82 10.64 -25.31 -16.17
CA GLN A 82 9.57 -25.81 -15.30
C GLN A 82 8.58 -24.70 -14.95
N TYR A 83 8.45 -23.72 -15.85
CA TYR A 83 7.59 -22.56 -15.69
C TYR A 83 6.15 -22.96 -15.29
N ASP A 84 5.68 -22.40 -14.18
CA ASP A 84 4.39 -22.73 -13.60
C ASP A 84 3.84 -21.54 -12.79
N MET A 85 3.18 -20.62 -13.49
CA MET A 85 2.50 -19.48 -12.88
C MET A 85 1.39 -19.90 -11.91
N ASP A 86 0.72 -21.03 -12.18
CA ASP A 86 -0.34 -21.55 -11.32
C ASP A 86 0.22 -21.91 -9.93
N GLN A 87 1.43 -22.48 -9.87
CA GLN A 87 2.13 -22.73 -8.62
C GLN A 87 2.47 -21.45 -7.87
N TRP A 88 2.83 -20.36 -8.57
CA TRP A 88 3.12 -19.10 -7.89
C TRP A 88 1.87 -18.58 -7.19
N ILE A 89 0.78 -18.44 -7.95
CA ILE A 89 -0.46 -17.82 -7.45
C ILE A 89 -1.16 -18.72 -6.42
N SER A 90 -1.22 -20.04 -6.62
CA SER A 90 -1.78 -20.96 -5.62
C SER A 90 -1.01 -20.95 -4.30
N SER A 91 0.32 -20.80 -4.34
CA SER A 91 1.15 -20.67 -3.13
C SER A 91 0.84 -19.38 -2.37
N LEU A 92 0.61 -18.28 -3.08
CA LEU A 92 0.18 -17.01 -2.49
C LEU A 92 -1.24 -17.12 -1.90
N LYS A 93 -2.18 -17.77 -2.59
CA LYS A 93 -3.54 -17.99 -2.07
C LYS A 93 -3.52 -18.80 -0.78
N ALA A 94 -2.70 -19.86 -0.73
CA ALA A 94 -2.54 -20.71 0.44
C ALA A 94 -1.96 -19.96 1.66
N ALA A 95 -1.18 -18.90 1.43
CA ALA A 95 -0.63 -18.04 2.47
C ALA A 95 -1.57 -16.90 2.90
N GLY A 96 -2.72 -16.76 2.25
CA GLY A 96 -3.75 -15.77 2.60
C GLY A 96 -3.68 -14.44 1.85
N PHE A 97 -2.74 -14.29 0.91
CA PHE A 97 -2.65 -13.09 0.07
C PHE A 97 -3.92 -12.87 -0.74
N LYS A 98 -4.32 -11.61 -0.89
CA LYS A 98 -5.52 -11.20 -1.65
C LYS A 98 -5.16 -10.45 -2.93
N ILE A 99 -3.98 -9.84 -2.97
CA ILE A 99 -3.44 -9.15 -4.14
C ILE A 99 -2.12 -9.80 -4.52
N ALA A 100 -1.90 -10.04 -5.80
CA ALA A 100 -0.58 -10.35 -6.35
C ALA A 100 -0.18 -9.24 -7.30
N ILE A 101 1.08 -8.80 -7.24
CA ILE A 101 1.66 -7.73 -8.04
C ILE A 101 2.79 -8.36 -8.85
N PHE A 102 2.77 -8.23 -10.18
CA PHE A 102 3.82 -8.78 -11.03
C PHE A 102 4.69 -7.68 -11.64
N THR A 103 6.00 -7.83 -11.57
CA THR A 103 6.97 -6.95 -12.27
C THR A 103 6.95 -7.25 -13.77
N VAL A 104 6.02 -6.63 -14.51
CA VAL A 104 5.98 -6.78 -15.97
C VAL A 104 7.22 -6.17 -16.65
N SER A 105 7.85 -5.20 -15.98
CA SER A 105 9.18 -4.68 -16.30
C SER A 105 9.81 -4.15 -15.01
N HIS A 106 11.12 -4.25 -14.91
CA HIS A 106 11.91 -3.65 -13.83
C HIS A 106 13.05 -2.82 -14.43
N GLU A 107 14.32 -3.14 -14.17
CA GLU A 107 15.46 -2.27 -14.46
C GLU A 107 16.21 -2.65 -15.75
N THR A 108 16.16 -3.93 -16.17
CA THR A 108 16.78 -4.33 -17.46
C THR A 108 16.08 -3.65 -18.65
N GLY A 109 14.82 -3.29 -18.46
CA GLY A 109 13.94 -2.69 -19.45
C GLY A 109 13.13 -3.68 -20.28
N PHE A 110 13.21 -4.98 -19.97
CA PHE A 110 12.48 -6.03 -20.66
C PHE A 110 11.01 -6.09 -20.22
N PHE A 111 10.08 -6.26 -21.17
CA PHE A 111 8.65 -6.35 -20.90
C PHE A 111 8.09 -7.77 -21.05
N PHE A 112 7.55 -8.33 -19.96
CA PHE A 112 6.98 -9.67 -19.86
C PHE A 112 5.56 -9.80 -20.43
N HIS A 113 5.27 -9.11 -21.54
CA HIS A 113 4.02 -9.20 -22.29
C HIS A 113 4.26 -9.12 -23.81
N GLN A 114 3.24 -9.40 -24.60
CA GLN A 114 3.31 -9.35 -26.07
C GLN A 114 3.21 -7.91 -26.63
N SER A 115 4.24 -7.08 -26.45
CA SER A 115 4.22 -5.66 -26.85
C SER A 115 4.41 -5.41 -28.34
N LYS A 116 3.72 -4.39 -28.90
CA LYS A 116 4.02 -3.82 -30.24
C LYS A 116 4.82 -2.52 -30.14
N ALA A 117 4.77 -1.83 -29.00
CA ALA A 117 5.47 -0.58 -28.75
C ALA A 117 6.99 -0.77 -28.55
N THR A 118 7.42 -1.93 -28.04
CA THR A 118 8.85 -2.25 -27.86
C THR A 118 9.20 -3.64 -28.42
N PRO A 119 10.33 -3.78 -29.14
CA PRO A 119 10.86 -5.09 -29.51
C PRO A 119 11.46 -5.84 -28.32
N TYR A 120 11.85 -5.15 -27.25
CA TYR A 120 12.50 -5.74 -26.07
C TYR A 120 11.43 -6.25 -25.09
N SER A 121 10.73 -7.27 -25.53
CA SER A 121 9.61 -7.92 -24.84
C SER A 121 9.57 -9.42 -25.15
N MET A 122 8.55 -10.14 -24.66
CA MET A 122 8.39 -11.59 -24.88
C MET A 122 8.53 -12.05 -26.36
N LYS A 123 8.24 -11.17 -27.33
CA LYS A 123 8.40 -11.44 -28.76
C LYS A 123 9.84 -11.66 -29.21
N ALA A 124 10.82 -11.14 -28.49
CA ALA A 124 12.22 -11.29 -28.83
C ALA A 124 12.82 -12.65 -28.43
N LEU A 125 12.15 -13.38 -27.54
CA LEU A 125 12.70 -14.60 -26.95
C LEU A 125 12.52 -15.82 -27.85
N GLU A 126 13.49 -16.72 -27.83
CA GLU A 126 13.34 -18.07 -28.37
C GLU A 126 12.40 -18.94 -27.52
N TRP A 127 12.28 -18.63 -26.22
CA TRP A 127 11.37 -19.32 -25.31
C TRP A 127 9.94 -19.30 -25.84
N GLN A 128 9.34 -20.50 -25.94
CA GLN A 128 8.03 -20.72 -26.56
C GLN A 128 7.90 -20.13 -27.99
N GLY A 129 9.01 -20.00 -28.73
CA GLY A 129 9.06 -19.44 -30.07
C GLY A 129 8.59 -17.99 -30.15
N GLY A 130 8.84 -17.19 -29.10
CA GLY A 130 8.46 -15.77 -29.02
C GLY A 130 6.96 -15.53 -28.81
N LYS A 131 6.19 -16.59 -28.52
CA LYS A 131 4.73 -16.52 -28.37
C LYS A 131 4.24 -16.50 -26.92
N GLY A 132 5.13 -16.70 -25.95
CA GLY A 132 4.76 -16.69 -24.54
C GLY A 132 4.26 -15.32 -24.08
N ASP A 133 3.34 -15.30 -23.11
CA ASP A 133 2.74 -14.08 -22.58
C ASP A 133 2.57 -14.20 -21.06
N ILE A 134 3.67 -13.96 -20.33
CA ILE A 134 3.72 -14.15 -18.87
C ILE A 134 2.68 -13.30 -18.13
N LEU A 135 2.41 -12.08 -18.61
CA LEU A 135 1.40 -11.21 -18.02
C LEU A 135 -0.02 -11.79 -18.16
N ARG A 136 -0.31 -12.46 -19.29
CA ARG A 136 -1.59 -13.17 -19.49
C ARG A 136 -1.70 -14.38 -18.58
N ASP A 137 -0.66 -15.21 -18.53
CA ASP A 137 -0.61 -16.37 -17.64
C ASP A 137 -0.82 -15.94 -16.18
N PHE A 138 -0.20 -14.83 -15.76
CA PHE A 138 -0.38 -14.23 -14.44
C PHE A 138 -1.83 -13.84 -14.17
N LYS A 139 -2.49 -13.19 -15.14
CA LYS A 139 -3.88 -12.77 -15.00
C LYS A 139 -4.85 -13.95 -14.92
N GLU A 140 -4.65 -14.95 -15.76
CA GLU A 140 -5.48 -16.17 -15.77
C GLU A 140 -5.30 -16.97 -14.47
N ALA A 141 -4.07 -17.08 -13.96
CA ALA A 141 -3.81 -17.72 -12.67
C ALA A 141 -4.44 -16.94 -11.50
N CYS A 142 -4.33 -15.61 -11.49
CA CYS A 142 -4.99 -14.76 -10.49
C CYS A 142 -6.51 -14.95 -10.48
N GLU A 143 -7.14 -14.95 -11.65
CA GLU A 143 -8.58 -15.20 -11.79
C GLU A 143 -8.96 -16.59 -11.26
N LYS A 144 -8.22 -17.64 -11.67
CA LYS A 144 -8.44 -19.03 -11.24
C LYS A 144 -8.41 -19.20 -9.72
N HIS A 145 -7.54 -18.47 -9.03
CA HIS A 145 -7.33 -18.58 -7.57
C HIS A 145 -8.03 -17.50 -6.76
N ASP A 146 -8.84 -16.65 -7.39
CA ASP A 146 -9.54 -15.54 -6.70
C ASP A 146 -8.52 -14.65 -5.96
N ILE A 147 -7.50 -14.21 -6.70
CA ILE A 147 -6.51 -13.22 -6.28
C ILE A 147 -6.65 -12.01 -7.20
N LEU A 148 -6.63 -10.83 -6.61
CA LEU A 148 -6.71 -9.57 -7.33
C LEU A 148 -5.36 -9.26 -7.99
N PRO A 149 -5.30 -9.17 -9.33
CA PRO A 149 -4.04 -8.92 -10.03
C PRO A 149 -3.68 -7.43 -10.03
N ALA A 150 -2.41 -7.14 -9.80
CA ALA A 150 -1.79 -5.83 -9.89
C ALA A 150 -0.52 -5.90 -10.75
N VAL A 151 -0.14 -4.77 -11.33
CA VAL A 151 1.01 -4.70 -12.23
C VAL A 151 2.03 -3.68 -11.74
N TYR A 152 3.30 -4.07 -11.75
CA TYR A 152 4.44 -3.21 -11.45
C TYR A 152 5.22 -2.95 -12.74
N ILE A 153 5.55 -1.68 -13.02
CA ILE A 153 6.21 -1.21 -14.24
C ILE A 153 7.40 -0.33 -13.88
N GLY A 154 8.60 -0.77 -14.26
CA GLY A 154 9.82 0.04 -14.20
C GLY A 154 9.86 1.09 -15.30
N THR A 155 9.76 2.37 -14.93
CA THR A 155 9.95 3.51 -15.86
C THR A 155 11.21 4.33 -15.56
N ARG A 156 11.73 4.20 -14.34
CA ARG A 156 12.83 5.01 -13.81
C ARG A 156 14.20 4.61 -14.35
N TRP A 157 14.43 3.31 -14.46
CA TRP A 157 15.66 2.73 -14.98
C TRP A 157 15.31 1.83 -16.15
N ASN A 158 16.05 1.94 -17.24
CA ASN A 158 15.91 1.04 -18.37
C ASN A 158 17.27 0.91 -19.05
N ALA A 159 17.99 -0.16 -18.74
CA ALA A 159 19.33 -0.38 -19.25
C ALA A 159 19.36 -0.46 -20.78
N PHE A 160 18.40 -1.15 -21.40
CA PHE A 160 18.32 -1.31 -22.86
C PHE A 160 18.17 0.03 -23.60
N TYR A 161 17.32 0.93 -23.10
CA TYR A 161 17.07 2.24 -23.72
C TYR A 161 18.03 3.34 -23.25
N GLY A 162 18.89 3.07 -22.26
CA GLY A 162 19.83 4.02 -21.68
C GLY A 162 19.15 5.08 -20.81
N VAL A 163 18.11 4.68 -20.07
CA VAL A 163 17.37 5.55 -19.15
C VAL A 163 17.92 5.38 -17.74
N TYR A 164 18.32 6.49 -17.13
CA TYR A 164 18.84 6.57 -15.77
C TYR A 164 18.09 7.65 -15.02
N ASP A 165 17.41 7.29 -13.94
CA ASP A 165 16.60 8.20 -13.11
C ASP A 165 15.62 9.04 -13.95
N PHE A 166 14.76 8.34 -14.71
CA PHE A 166 13.75 8.87 -15.63
C PHE A 166 14.28 9.51 -16.92
N LYS A 167 15.60 9.71 -17.04
CA LYS A 167 16.20 10.47 -18.14
C LYS A 167 17.02 9.62 -19.07
N VAL A 168 16.81 9.81 -20.37
CA VAL A 168 17.79 9.42 -21.40
C VAL A 168 19.01 10.33 -21.26
N GLN A 169 20.19 9.73 -21.26
CA GLN A 169 21.45 10.47 -21.10
C GLN A 169 21.69 11.49 -22.24
N GLY A 170 22.12 12.70 -21.87
CA GLY A 170 22.48 13.80 -22.77
C GLY A 170 21.51 14.98 -22.76
N GLU A 171 21.96 16.15 -23.23
CA GLU A 171 21.18 17.40 -23.22
C GLU A 171 20.89 17.98 -24.61
N ASN A 172 21.43 17.35 -25.66
CA ASN A 172 21.27 17.80 -27.04
C ASN A 172 19.89 17.45 -27.62
N GLU A 173 19.62 17.91 -28.83
CA GLU A 173 18.34 17.66 -29.52
C GLU A 173 18.06 16.15 -29.69
N PHE A 174 19.10 15.35 -29.94
CA PHE A 174 18.98 13.90 -30.03
C PHE A 174 18.48 13.28 -28.73
N ALA A 175 19.04 13.68 -27.58
CA ALA A 175 18.60 13.19 -26.27
C ALA A 175 17.16 13.60 -25.96
N ARG A 176 16.77 14.84 -26.28
CA ARG A 176 15.37 15.30 -26.11
C ARG A 176 14.39 14.49 -26.98
N ASN A 177 14.74 14.22 -28.24
CA ASN A 177 13.92 13.41 -29.13
C ASN A 177 13.80 11.96 -28.64
N ARG A 178 14.89 11.38 -28.12
CA ARG A 178 14.88 10.05 -27.50
C ARG A 178 14.04 10.01 -26.23
N GLN A 179 14.11 11.02 -25.37
CA GLN A 179 13.25 11.10 -24.19
C GLN A 179 11.78 11.10 -24.57
N GLN A 180 11.38 11.92 -25.54
CA GLN A 180 9.99 11.95 -26.02
C GLN A 180 9.56 10.62 -26.64
N HIS A 181 10.45 9.94 -27.36
CA HIS A 181 10.17 8.61 -27.89
C HIS A 181 9.98 7.59 -26.77
N TYR A 182 10.84 7.57 -25.75
CA TYR A 182 10.71 6.70 -24.59
C TYR A 182 9.40 6.94 -23.85
N ASN A 183 9.04 8.20 -23.61
CA ASN A 183 7.78 8.54 -22.95
C ASN A 183 6.55 8.01 -23.73
N ARG A 184 6.50 8.25 -25.04
CA ARG A 184 5.41 7.72 -25.89
C ARG A 184 5.37 6.20 -25.90
N MET A 185 6.53 5.55 -25.94
CA MET A 185 6.62 4.09 -25.86
C MET A 185 6.03 3.58 -24.54
N ILE A 186 6.34 4.21 -23.41
CA ILE A 186 5.73 3.85 -22.11
C ILE A 186 4.22 4.06 -22.13
N GLU A 187 3.72 5.19 -22.65
CA GLU A 187 2.28 5.46 -22.76
C GLU A 187 1.54 4.43 -23.64
N GLU A 188 2.16 3.99 -24.74
CA GLU A 188 1.66 2.93 -25.61
C GLU A 188 1.67 1.56 -24.91
N ILE A 189 2.75 1.21 -24.20
CA ILE A 189 2.84 -0.01 -23.39
C ILE A 189 1.75 -0.05 -22.32
N LEU A 190 1.54 1.06 -21.61
CA LEU A 190 0.47 1.16 -20.62
C LEU A 190 -0.91 0.97 -21.27
N THR A 191 -1.13 1.57 -22.44
CA THR A 191 -2.37 1.35 -23.19
C THR A 191 -2.54 -0.12 -23.56
N GLU A 192 -1.50 -0.82 -23.99
CA GLU A 192 -1.54 -2.26 -24.26
C GLU A 192 -1.90 -3.07 -23.01
N ILE A 193 -1.23 -2.80 -21.88
CA ILE A 193 -1.45 -3.51 -20.61
C ILE A 193 -2.87 -3.27 -20.08
N PHE A 194 -3.36 -2.03 -20.17
CA PHE A 194 -4.66 -1.66 -19.62
C PHE A 194 -5.85 -2.09 -20.49
N THR A 195 -5.64 -2.33 -21.78
CA THR A 195 -6.74 -2.69 -22.70
C THR A 195 -6.78 -4.18 -23.04
N ASN A 196 -5.64 -4.89 -23.01
CA ASN A 196 -5.57 -6.29 -23.46
C ASN A 196 -5.63 -7.32 -22.34
N TYR A 197 -5.55 -6.90 -21.08
CA TYR A 197 -5.47 -7.78 -19.92
C TYR A 197 -6.62 -7.57 -18.92
N GLY A 198 -7.57 -6.67 -19.17
CA GLY A 198 -8.70 -6.42 -18.27
C GLY A 198 -8.32 -5.57 -17.06
N ASP A 199 -9.12 -5.67 -15.99
CA ASP A 199 -9.03 -4.76 -14.84
C ASP A 199 -7.85 -5.08 -13.90
N TRP A 200 -7.27 -4.02 -13.33
CA TRP A 200 -6.18 -4.11 -12.36
C TRP A 200 -6.63 -3.63 -10.98
N ALA A 201 -6.14 -4.28 -9.92
CA ALA A 201 -6.34 -3.79 -8.56
C ALA A 201 -5.40 -2.63 -8.23
N MET A 202 -4.19 -2.63 -8.83
CA MET A 202 -3.18 -1.60 -8.66
C MET A 202 -2.26 -1.54 -9.88
N VAL A 203 -1.80 -0.33 -10.17
CA VAL A 203 -0.68 -0.04 -11.08
C VAL A 203 0.43 0.62 -10.27
N TRP A 204 1.57 -0.06 -10.15
CA TRP A 204 2.76 0.41 -9.44
C TRP A 204 3.86 0.82 -10.43
N PHE A 205 4.34 2.05 -10.37
CA PHE A 205 5.56 2.53 -11.04
C PHE A 205 6.78 2.55 -10.10
N ASP A 206 7.90 1.94 -10.53
CA ASP A 206 9.15 1.88 -9.75
C ASP A 206 9.67 3.27 -9.35
N GLY A 207 9.67 3.59 -8.06
CA GLY A 207 10.02 4.92 -7.58
C GLY A 207 9.17 6.02 -8.22
N GLY A 208 7.94 5.70 -8.63
CA GLY A 208 7.03 6.58 -9.34
C GLY A 208 7.33 6.73 -10.84
N ALA A 209 6.47 7.46 -11.56
CA ALA A 209 6.60 7.68 -13.01
C ALA A 209 7.04 9.11 -13.39
N HIS A 210 7.62 9.84 -12.43
CA HIS A 210 7.93 11.27 -12.58
C HIS A 210 6.66 12.07 -12.94
N GLY A 211 6.70 12.96 -13.93
CA GLY A 211 5.47 13.58 -14.46
C GLY A 211 5.74 14.37 -15.74
N PRO A 212 4.73 14.58 -16.58
CA PRO A 212 4.88 15.29 -17.86
C PRO A 212 5.43 16.72 -17.66
N GLU A 213 5.09 17.36 -16.53
CA GLU A 213 5.60 18.68 -16.14
C GLU A 213 7.12 18.73 -15.98
N GLN A 214 7.76 17.59 -15.72
CA GLN A 214 9.21 17.48 -15.59
C GLN A 214 9.84 16.62 -16.71
N GLY A 215 9.08 16.31 -17.76
CA GLY A 215 9.57 15.58 -18.93
C GLY A 215 9.45 14.06 -18.85
N GLY A 216 8.70 13.53 -17.89
CA GLY A 216 8.29 12.12 -17.85
C GLY A 216 7.07 11.81 -18.73
N PRO A 217 6.67 10.52 -18.84
CA PRO A 217 5.46 10.11 -19.56
C PRO A 217 4.16 10.58 -18.88
N ASP A 218 3.11 10.81 -19.67
CA ASP A 218 1.76 11.16 -19.15
C ASP A 218 0.96 9.91 -18.75
N VAL A 219 1.49 9.16 -17.79
CA VAL A 219 0.91 7.88 -17.35
C VAL A 219 -0.41 8.04 -16.61
N LEU A 220 -0.64 9.20 -15.96
CA LEU A 220 -1.85 9.45 -15.20
C LEU A 220 -3.06 9.58 -16.12
N SER A 221 -2.94 10.33 -17.23
CA SER A 221 -4.02 10.43 -18.22
C SER A 221 -4.37 9.07 -18.83
N VAL A 222 -3.36 8.23 -19.11
CA VAL A 222 -3.59 6.86 -19.61
C VAL A 222 -4.31 6.00 -18.56
N PHE A 223 -3.88 6.09 -17.31
CA PHE A 223 -4.51 5.39 -16.19
C PHE A 223 -5.96 5.81 -15.98
N GLU A 224 -6.25 7.11 -15.90
CA GLU A 224 -7.61 7.62 -15.66
C GLU A 224 -8.58 7.24 -16.77
N LYS A 225 -8.07 7.11 -18.01
CA LYS A 225 -8.87 6.70 -19.15
C LYS A 225 -9.25 5.22 -19.11
N TYR A 226 -8.33 4.34 -18.74
CA TYR A 226 -8.52 2.88 -18.92
C TYR A 226 -8.68 2.10 -17.62
N GLN A 227 -8.15 2.59 -16.49
CA GLN A 227 -8.11 1.88 -15.21
C GLN A 227 -8.49 2.78 -14.01
N PRO A 228 -9.55 3.63 -14.08
CA PRO A 228 -9.87 4.60 -13.03
C PRO A 228 -10.28 3.97 -11.68
N ASN A 229 -10.59 2.67 -11.67
CA ASN A 229 -11.04 1.93 -10.49
C ASN A 229 -9.91 1.18 -9.76
N ALA A 230 -8.67 1.31 -10.23
CA ALA A 230 -7.49 0.72 -9.60
C ALA A 230 -6.82 1.69 -8.61
N ILE A 231 -5.85 1.20 -7.84
CA ILE A 231 -4.88 2.05 -7.13
C ILE A 231 -3.83 2.57 -8.12
N PHE A 232 -3.63 3.89 -8.16
CA PHE A 232 -2.50 4.51 -8.86
C PHE A 232 -1.33 4.77 -7.90
N TYR A 233 -0.18 4.15 -8.15
CA TYR A 233 0.99 4.32 -7.31
C TYR A 233 2.29 4.39 -8.11
N HIS A 234 2.91 5.52 -8.38
CA HIS A 234 2.51 6.89 -8.12
C HIS A 234 3.26 7.77 -9.12
N ASN A 235 2.97 9.07 -9.14
CA ASN A 235 3.74 10.04 -9.89
C ASN A 235 3.77 11.38 -9.12
N LEU A 236 4.18 12.48 -9.77
CA LEU A 236 4.21 13.80 -9.13
C LEU A 236 2.84 14.43 -8.87
N GLN A 237 1.81 13.96 -9.59
CA GLN A 237 0.46 14.52 -9.55
C GLN A 237 -0.43 13.77 -8.56
N ARG A 238 -0.25 12.44 -8.42
CA ARG A 238 -1.12 11.57 -7.61
C ARG A 238 -0.38 10.38 -7.00
N ALA A 239 -0.76 10.03 -5.77
CA ALA A 239 -0.51 8.74 -5.16
C ALA A 239 -1.77 8.31 -4.38
N ASP A 240 -2.28 7.11 -4.63
CA ASP A 240 -3.46 6.61 -3.89
C ASP A 240 -3.08 5.90 -2.59
N ILE A 241 -1.82 5.48 -2.47
CA ILE A 241 -1.21 4.91 -1.27
C ILE A 241 0.20 5.48 -1.12
N ARG A 242 0.85 5.26 0.02
CA ARG A 242 2.23 5.73 0.26
C ARG A 242 3.15 4.64 0.77
N TRP A 243 4.40 4.64 0.32
CA TRP A 243 5.44 3.84 0.96
C TRP A 243 5.55 4.17 2.44
N GLY A 244 5.68 3.14 3.29
CA GLY A 244 5.78 3.27 4.75
C GLY A 244 7.12 3.79 5.25
N GLY A 245 8.07 4.13 4.36
CA GLY A 245 9.35 4.76 4.72
C GLY A 245 10.47 3.80 5.08
N SER A 246 10.28 2.49 4.92
CA SER A 246 11.32 1.47 4.99
C SER A 246 10.85 0.14 4.39
N GLU A 247 11.78 -0.68 3.90
CA GLU A 247 11.51 -2.03 3.37
C GLU A 247 11.67 -3.12 4.46
N THR A 248 11.30 -2.80 5.70
CA THR A 248 11.36 -3.74 6.85
C THR A 248 10.09 -4.58 7.01
N GLY A 249 9.08 -4.31 6.18
CA GLY A 249 7.74 -4.89 6.30
C GLY A 249 6.96 -4.34 7.49
N THR A 250 7.38 -3.21 8.07
CA THR A 250 6.72 -2.62 9.24
C THR A 250 6.58 -1.10 9.14
N VAL A 251 5.63 -0.54 9.89
CA VAL A 251 5.53 0.89 10.18
C VAL A 251 5.49 1.12 11.69
N PRO A 252 5.91 2.29 12.19
CA PRO A 252 5.70 2.62 13.59
C PRO A 252 4.20 2.79 13.91
N TYR A 253 3.89 2.74 15.19
CA TYR A 253 2.59 3.14 15.71
C TYR A 253 2.70 4.53 16.36
N PRO A 254 1.77 5.48 16.09
CA PRO A 254 0.59 5.35 15.22
C PRO A 254 0.92 5.43 13.72
N SER A 255 0.03 4.89 12.89
CA SER A 255 0.02 5.10 11.44
C SER A 255 -1.39 5.49 10.97
N TRP A 256 -1.50 6.71 10.45
CA TRP A 256 -2.74 7.29 9.93
C TRP A 256 -2.91 6.95 8.46
N GLY A 257 -4.14 6.65 8.04
CA GLY A 257 -4.51 6.53 6.63
C GLY A 257 -4.56 7.87 5.91
N THR A 258 -4.58 8.98 6.64
CA THR A 258 -4.61 10.34 6.10
C THR A 258 -3.22 10.93 5.87
N PHE A 259 -3.10 11.82 4.88
CA PHE A 259 -1.84 12.43 4.45
C PHE A 259 -2.03 13.88 4.01
N SER A 260 -0.99 14.71 4.15
CA SER A 260 -1.07 16.16 3.92
C SER A 260 -1.03 16.57 2.44
N TYR A 261 -0.54 15.69 1.57
CA TYR A 261 -0.30 15.97 0.15
C TYR A 261 -1.01 14.95 -0.76
N PRO A 262 -1.36 15.31 -2.01
CA PRO A 262 -2.00 14.39 -2.95
C PRO A 262 -1.03 13.39 -3.59
N ALA A 263 0.28 13.59 -3.42
CA ALA A 263 1.34 12.76 -3.98
C ALA A 263 2.59 12.79 -3.11
N ILE A 264 3.42 11.75 -3.22
CA ILE A 264 4.67 11.62 -2.46
C ILE A 264 5.93 12.03 -3.25
N GLY A 265 5.87 12.04 -4.59
CA GLY A 265 7.03 12.23 -5.46
C GLY A 265 8.11 11.14 -5.26
N ALA A 266 9.30 11.35 -5.84
CA ALA A 266 10.40 10.42 -5.69
C ALA A 266 11.78 11.06 -5.85
N GLY A 267 12.76 10.60 -5.06
CA GLY A 267 14.11 11.17 -5.07
C GLY A 267 14.09 12.68 -4.88
N GLU A 268 14.81 13.42 -5.72
CA GLU A 268 14.87 14.89 -5.68
C GLU A 268 13.55 15.59 -5.99
N SER A 269 12.61 14.88 -6.62
CA SER A 269 11.29 15.42 -6.97
C SER A 269 10.27 15.34 -5.82
N ALA A 270 10.59 14.60 -4.75
CA ALA A 270 9.77 14.56 -3.54
C ALA A 270 9.88 15.88 -2.76
N ARG A 271 8.78 16.27 -2.10
CA ARG A 271 8.79 17.43 -1.19
C ARG A 271 9.79 17.16 -0.06
N LYS A 272 10.58 18.17 0.32
CA LYS A 272 11.63 18.03 1.36
C LYS A 272 11.05 17.56 2.69
N GLU A 273 9.84 17.97 3.02
CA GLU A 273 9.10 17.60 4.22
C GLU A 273 8.79 16.09 4.27
N ILE A 274 8.63 15.44 3.12
CA ILE A 274 8.37 14.00 3.03
C ILE A 274 9.63 13.20 3.39
N GLY A 275 10.81 13.68 2.93
CA GLY A 275 12.10 13.10 3.27
C GLY A 275 12.63 13.48 4.66
N ALA A 276 12.05 14.51 5.30
CA ALA A 276 12.51 15.02 6.57
C ALA A 276 12.36 14.00 7.71
N ASN A 277 13.21 14.14 8.74
CA ASN A 277 13.19 13.34 9.96
C ASN A 277 13.16 11.82 9.69
N ASN A 278 13.97 11.37 8.73
CA ASN A 278 14.02 9.96 8.32
C ASN A 278 12.63 9.44 7.87
N PHE A 279 12.01 10.15 6.93
CA PHE A 279 10.71 9.78 6.35
C PHE A 279 9.57 9.69 7.37
N GLN A 280 9.59 10.52 8.42
CA GLN A 280 8.61 10.43 9.52
C GLN A 280 7.17 10.56 9.01
N LEU A 281 6.92 11.49 8.07
CA LEU A 281 5.59 11.71 7.52
C LEU A 281 5.09 10.48 6.74
N LEU A 282 5.96 9.80 5.97
CA LEU A 282 5.61 8.54 5.30
C LEU A 282 5.25 7.45 6.32
N LYS A 283 6.07 7.32 7.36
CA LYS A 283 5.93 6.32 8.41
C LYS A 283 4.65 6.44 9.23
N THR A 284 4.27 7.65 9.64
CA THR A 284 3.12 7.85 10.53
C THR A 284 1.89 8.40 9.84
N GLY A 285 2.02 9.00 8.66
CA GLY A 285 0.94 9.80 8.07
C GLY A 285 0.67 11.08 8.87
N ASP A 286 -0.41 11.77 8.50
CA ASP A 286 -0.85 13.00 9.14
C ASP A 286 -2.32 12.85 9.59
N PRO A 287 -2.63 12.85 10.89
CA PRO A 287 -4.00 12.74 11.38
C PRO A 287 -4.91 13.85 10.83
N ASN A 288 -4.37 15.03 10.51
CA ASN A 288 -5.11 16.17 10.00
C ASN A 288 -4.97 16.35 8.49
N GLY A 289 -4.37 15.37 7.80
CA GLY A 289 -4.18 15.39 6.36
C GLY A 289 -5.51 15.44 5.62
N SER A 290 -5.52 16.09 4.45
CA SER A 290 -6.72 16.27 3.63
C SER A 290 -6.98 15.14 2.63
N TYR A 291 -6.03 14.21 2.49
CA TYR A 291 -6.09 13.10 1.52
C TYR A 291 -6.10 11.78 2.27
N TYR A 292 -6.97 10.85 1.86
CA TYR A 292 -6.83 9.45 2.26
C TYR A 292 -5.77 8.81 1.37
N MET A 293 -4.65 8.39 1.94
CA MET A 293 -3.50 7.80 1.26
C MET A 293 -2.81 6.84 2.23
N PRO A 294 -3.36 5.63 2.45
CA PRO A 294 -2.89 4.73 3.49
C PRO A 294 -1.47 4.24 3.20
N ALA A 295 -0.76 3.86 4.27
CA ALA A 295 0.58 3.31 4.13
C ALA A 295 0.55 1.88 3.57
N MET A 296 1.57 1.57 2.78
CA MET A 296 2.01 0.21 2.50
C MET A 296 3.26 -0.10 3.30
N SER A 297 3.36 -1.31 3.83
CA SER A 297 4.60 -1.86 4.39
C SER A 297 5.12 -2.90 3.43
N ASP A 298 6.41 -2.89 3.09
CA ASP A 298 6.98 -3.84 2.15
C ASP A 298 8.27 -4.47 2.68
N ALA A 299 8.50 -5.74 2.35
CA ALA A 299 9.76 -6.44 2.61
C ALA A 299 9.94 -7.62 1.65
N PRO A 300 11.18 -7.97 1.28
CA PRO A 300 11.43 -9.26 0.66
C PRO A 300 11.20 -10.39 1.67
N LEU A 301 10.61 -11.50 1.24
CA LEU A 301 10.47 -12.71 2.04
C LEU A 301 11.87 -13.25 2.47
N ARG A 302 12.87 -13.03 1.62
CA ARG A 302 14.29 -13.31 1.84
C ARG A 302 15.04 -12.08 2.36
N GLY A 303 14.62 -11.59 3.53
CA GLY A 303 15.19 -10.40 4.19
C GLY A 303 15.90 -10.65 5.53
N HIS A 304 16.10 -11.90 5.93
CA HIS A 304 16.76 -12.24 7.19
C HIS A 304 18.27 -12.41 7.01
N GLY A 305 19.01 -11.30 7.14
CA GLY A 305 20.43 -11.26 6.81
C GLY A 305 20.71 -11.14 5.30
N GLY A 306 19.65 -10.97 4.50
CA GLY A 306 19.67 -10.58 3.09
C GLY A 306 18.70 -9.43 2.85
N HIS A 307 18.47 -9.09 1.58
CA HIS A 307 17.48 -8.09 1.16
C HIS A 307 17.04 -8.36 -0.27
N ASP A 308 16.60 -9.60 -0.51
CA ASP A 308 16.62 -10.20 -1.84
C ASP A 308 15.22 -10.06 -2.46
N TRP A 309 15.03 -9.01 -3.26
CA TRP A 309 13.80 -8.82 -4.04
C TRP A 309 13.70 -9.75 -5.23
N PHE A 310 14.83 -10.22 -5.78
CA PHE A 310 14.88 -11.17 -6.89
C PHE A 310 15.49 -12.48 -6.42
N TRP A 311 15.28 -13.55 -7.19
CA TRP A 311 15.95 -14.81 -6.90
C TRP A 311 17.45 -14.68 -7.17
N GLU A 312 18.24 -15.26 -6.30
CA GLU A 312 19.70 -15.34 -6.37
C GLU A 312 20.16 -16.71 -5.87
N PRO A 313 21.29 -17.24 -6.38
CA PRO A 313 21.81 -18.54 -5.99
C PRO A 313 22.20 -18.59 -4.51
N ASP A 314 22.02 -19.75 -3.87
CA ASP A 314 22.43 -20.03 -2.49
C ASP A 314 21.84 -19.10 -1.39
N ARG A 315 20.75 -18.39 -1.67
CA ARG A 315 20.10 -17.46 -0.73
C ARG A 315 18.99 -18.06 0.15
N ALA A 316 18.74 -19.37 0.13
CA ALA A 316 17.64 -19.94 0.92
C ALA A 316 17.76 -19.70 2.45
N HIS A 317 18.98 -19.46 2.95
CA HIS A 317 19.25 -19.17 4.35
C HIS A 317 18.81 -17.76 4.80
N THR A 318 18.51 -16.84 3.87
CA THR A 318 18.04 -15.48 4.17
C THR A 318 16.52 -15.39 4.33
N LEU A 319 15.81 -16.52 4.24
CA LEU A 319 14.37 -16.62 4.41
C LEU A 319 13.92 -16.28 5.84
N TYR A 320 13.04 -15.29 6.01
CA TYR A 320 12.55 -14.86 7.34
C TYR A 320 11.91 -15.99 8.14
N PRO A 321 12.39 -16.30 9.36
CA PRO A 321 11.71 -17.22 10.29
C PRO A 321 10.24 -16.89 10.49
N LEU A 322 9.43 -17.90 10.83
CA LEU A 322 7.98 -17.71 11.00
C LEU A 322 7.68 -16.66 12.08
N GLU A 323 8.39 -16.67 13.22
CA GLU A 323 8.16 -15.67 14.26
C GLU A 323 8.41 -14.23 13.78
N ASN A 324 9.40 -14.02 12.90
CA ASN A 324 9.71 -12.71 12.34
C ASN A 324 8.63 -12.25 11.36
N LEU A 325 8.11 -13.13 10.51
CA LEU A 325 6.99 -12.80 9.61
C LEU A 325 5.72 -12.48 10.41
N ILE A 326 5.49 -13.20 11.50
CA ILE A 326 4.35 -12.91 12.38
C ILE A 326 4.53 -11.58 13.10
N ASP A 327 5.72 -11.26 13.65
CA ASP A 327 5.99 -9.93 14.21
C ASP A 327 5.77 -8.83 13.17
N MET A 328 6.24 -9.06 11.94
CA MET A 328 6.02 -8.17 10.81
C MET A 328 4.53 -7.93 10.54
N TYR A 329 3.69 -8.98 10.56
CA TYR A 329 2.23 -8.86 10.44
C TYR A 329 1.60 -7.99 11.55
N TYR A 330 1.99 -8.18 12.81
CA TYR A 330 1.50 -7.32 13.90
C TYR A 330 1.91 -5.85 13.69
N ARG A 331 3.10 -5.61 13.15
CA ARG A 331 3.71 -4.28 13.00
C ARG A 331 3.48 -3.65 11.62
N SER A 332 2.59 -4.24 10.81
CA SER A 332 2.10 -3.72 9.54
C SER A 332 0.58 -3.75 9.52
N VAL A 333 -0.02 -4.92 9.26
CA VAL A 333 -1.47 -5.13 9.28
C VAL A 333 -2.09 -4.74 10.62
N GLY A 334 -1.41 -5.02 11.73
CA GLY A 334 -1.83 -4.56 13.05
C GLY A 334 -1.56 -3.08 13.34
N HIS A 335 -0.91 -2.36 12.46
CA HIS A 335 -0.62 -0.92 12.51
C HIS A 335 -1.26 -0.18 11.32
N ASN A 336 -2.45 -0.59 10.88
CA ASN A 336 -3.23 0.09 9.83
C ASN A 336 -2.54 0.19 8.45
N THR A 337 -1.79 -0.86 8.05
CA THR A 337 -1.19 -0.92 6.71
C THR A 337 -1.50 -2.23 5.99
N THR A 338 -1.37 -2.22 4.68
CA THR A 338 -1.29 -3.46 3.90
C THR A 338 0.17 -3.87 3.78
N LEU A 339 0.47 -5.13 4.10
CA LEU A 339 1.80 -5.72 4.00
C LEU A 339 2.02 -6.34 2.62
N ILE A 340 3.08 -5.91 1.96
CA ILE A 340 3.58 -6.47 0.71
C ILE A 340 4.79 -7.35 1.01
N LEU A 341 4.74 -8.63 0.63
CA LEU A 341 5.90 -9.53 0.69
C LEU A 341 6.44 -9.83 -0.71
N GLY A 342 7.73 -9.57 -0.90
CA GLY A 342 8.47 -9.91 -2.12
C GLY A 342 8.75 -11.40 -2.20
N VAL A 343 8.31 -12.05 -3.28
CA VAL A 343 8.57 -13.46 -3.55
C VAL A 343 9.37 -13.60 -4.84
N THR A 344 10.23 -14.63 -4.88
CA THR A 344 11.33 -14.71 -5.85
C THR A 344 11.28 -16.02 -6.64
N PRO A 345 10.52 -16.10 -7.74
CA PRO A 345 10.59 -17.23 -8.65
C PRO A 345 12.02 -17.45 -9.16
N ASN A 346 12.43 -18.71 -9.20
CA ASN A 346 13.76 -19.11 -9.63
C ASN A 346 13.89 -19.19 -11.17
N PRO A 347 15.10 -19.45 -11.72
CA PRO A 347 15.32 -19.54 -13.16
C PRO A 347 14.57 -20.72 -13.81
N GLU A 348 14.21 -21.75 -13.05
CA GLU A 348 13.37 -22.83 -13.54
C GLU A 348 11.91 -22.40 -13.77
N GLY A 349 11.50 -21.24 -13.24
CA GLY A 349 10.16 -20.69 -13.36
C GLY A 349 9.19 -21.13 -12.26
N ARG A 350 9.69 -21.38 -11.04
CA ARG A 350 8.91 -21.81 -9.87
C ARG A 350 9.26 -20.98 -8.64
N LEU A 351 8.31 -20.80 -7.72
CA LEU A 351 8.67 -20.37 -6.36
C LEU A 351 9.45 -21.52 -5.69
N PRO A 352 10.63 -21.26 -5.09
CA PRO A 352 11.40 -22.31 -4.45
C PRO A 352 10.63 -22.96 -3.29
N GLU A 353 10.78 -24.28 -3.13
CA GLU A 353 10.04 -25.07 -2.15
C GLU A 353 10.17 -24.56 -0.69
N PRO A 354 11.34 -24.09 -0.20
CA PRO A 354 11.43 -23.49 1.13
C PRO A 354 10.55 -22.26 1.30
N ASP A 355 10.45 -21.41 0.26
CA ASP A 355 9.63 -20.20 0.28
C ASP A 355 8.14 -20.58 0.32
N VAL A 356 7.71 -21.54 -0.51
CA VAL A 356 6.32 -22.07 -0.52
C VAL A 356 5.93 -22.60 0.86
N LYS A 357 6.79 -23.40 1.51
CA LYS A 357 6.55 -23.93 2.85
C LYS A 357 6.43 -22.83 3.90
N ARG A 358 7.29 -21.81 3.84
CA ARG A 358 7.27 -20.69 4.78
C ARG A 358 6.03 -19.81 4.58
N LEU A 359 5.65 -19.54 3.34
CA LEU A 359 4.41 -18.83 2.99
C LEU A 359 3.18 -19.56 3.54
N LYS A 360 3.09 -20.88 3.34
CA LYS A 360 2.00 -21.69 3.90
C LYS A 360 1.96 -21.61 5.42
N ALA A 361 3.11 -21.80 6.09
CA ALA A 361 3.20 -21.73 7.55
C ALA A 361 2.80 -20.34 8.09
N PHE A 362 3.14 -19.27 7.36
CA PHE A 362 2.74 -17.91 7.70
C PHE A 362 1.22 -17.72 7.64
N GLY A 363 0.57 -18.14 6.55
CA GLY A 363 -0.89 -18.08 6.43
C GLY A 363 -1.62 -18.94 7.46
N GLU A 364 -1.13 -20.17 7.71
CA GLU A 364 -1.68 -21.07 8.74
C GLU A 364 -1.59 -20.45 10.13
N GLU A 365 -0.46 -19.81 10.46
CA GLU A 365 -0.27 -19.19 11.76
C GLU A 365 -1.12 -17.93 11.95
N ILE A 366 -1.31 -17.09 10.91
CA ILE A 366 -2.28 -15.99 10.96
C ILE A 366 -3.68 -16.52 11.20
N SER A 367 -4.10 -17.54 10.43
CA SER A 367 -5.42 -18.16 10.58
C SER A 367 -5.61 -18.74 11.97
N ARG A 368 -4.61 -19.45 12.51
CA ARG A 368 -4.66 -20.02 13.86
C ARG A 368 -4.90 -18.96 14.94
N ARG A 369 -4.34 -17.76 14.76
CA ARG A 369 -4.46 -16.66 15.73
C ARG A 369 -5.79 -15.92 15.63
N PHE A 370 -6.30 -15.72 14.42
CA PHE A 370 -7.34 -14.72 14.17
C PHE A 370 -8.60 -15.20 13.45
N SER A 371 -8.70 -16.48 13.07
CA SER A 371 -9.90 -16.99 12.37
C SER A 371 -11.10 -17.26 13.28
N ASP A 372 -10.88 -17.54 14.56
CA ASP A 372 -11.91 -17.90 15.54
C ASP A 372 -11.85 -16.98 16.78
N PRO A 373 -12.50 -15.80 16.73
CA PRO A 373 -12.60 -14.92 17.89
C PRO A 373 -13.49 -15.54 18.98
N LEU A 374 -13.15 -15.29 20.24
CA LEU A 374 -13.98 -15.69 21.38
C LEU A 374 -15.33 -14.97 21.41
N ALA A 375 -15.32 -13.71 21.01
CA ALA A 375 -16.49 -12.89 20.77
C ALA A 375 -16.09 -11.70 19.89
N SER A 376 -17.07 -11.17 19.17
CA SER A 376 -16.92 -9.99 18.33
C SER A 376 -18.14 -9.08 18.49
N VAL A 377 -17.92 -7.77 18.38
CA VAL A 377 -18.99 -6.76 18.34
C VAL A 377 -18.63 -5.65 17.36
N SER A 378 -19.65 -5.06 16.74
CA SER A 378 -19.56 -3.82 15.98
C SER A 378 -20.48 -2.78 16.61
N GLY A 379 -20.22 -1.51 16.41
CA GLY A 379 -21.17 -0.49 16.87
C GLY A 379 -20.67 0.94 16.69
N THR A 380 -21.49 1.86 17.17
CA THR A 380 -21.31 3.30 17.01
C THR A 380 -21.36 3.97 18.39
N GLY A 381 -20.54 5.00 18.57
CA GLY A 381 -20.49 5.79 19.81
C GLY A 381 -19.27 5.52 20.69
N ASN A 382 -19.19 6.25 21.80
CA ASN A 382 -17.95 6.35 22.59
C ASN A 382 -17.67 5.14 23.48
N THR A 383 -18.63 4.24 23.68
CA THR A 383 -18.43 3.06 24.51
C THR A 383 -19.13 1.87 23.89
N ILE A 384 -18.37 0.81 23.61
CA ILE A 384 -18.90 -0.41 22.99
C ILE A 384 -18.53 -1.61 23.87
N PRO A 385 -19.51 -2.19 24.58
CA PRO A 385 -19.28 -3.37 25.40
C PRO A 385 -19.22 -4.65 24.56
N LEU A 386 -18.35 -5.56 24.96
CA LEU A 386 -18.22 -6.92 24.46
C LEU A 386 -18.29 -7.89 25.63
N VAL A 387 -19.20 -8.87 25.56
CA VAL A 387 -19.39 -9.87 26.60
C VAL A 387 -19.06 -11.25 26.04
N LEU A 388 -18.15 -11.95 26.71
CA LEU A 388 -17.80 -13.33 26.42
C LEU A 388 -18.87 -14.30 26.96
N ASN A 389 -18.95 -15.47 26.33
CA ASN A 389 -19.87 -16.53 26.78
C ASN A 389 -19.53 -17.04 28.18
N GLU A 390 -18.23 -17.12 28.49
CA GLU A 390 -17.71 -17.60 29.78
C GLU A 390 -16.52 -16.75 30.24
N LEU A 391 -16.21 -16.87 31.54
CA LEU A 391 -15.05 -16.24 32.15
C LEU A 391 -13.78 -17.01 31.73
N GLN A 392 -12.87 -16.34 31.02
CA GLN A 392 -11.67 -16.99 30.46
C GLN A 392 -10.53 -15.99 30.25
N ASN A 393 -9.34 -16.52 29.91
CA ASN A 393 -8.18 -15.69 29.60
C ASN A 393 -8.24 -15.16 28.16
N ILE A 394 -7.78 -13.93 27.96
CA ILE A 394 -7.56 -13.30 26.65
C ILE A 394 -6.17 -12.65 26.62
N ASP A 395 -5.49 -12.62 25.48
CA ASP A 395 -4.21 -11.90 25.31
C ASP A 395 -4.11 -11.08 24.03
N GLN A 396 -5.13 -11.15 23.18
CA GLN A 396 -5.13 -10.54 21.86
C GLN A 396 -6.47 -9.92 21.53
N ILE A 397 -6.42 -8.70 20.99
CA ILE A 397 -7.59 -7.90 20.67
C ILE A 397 -7.40 -7.29 19.29
N VAL A 398 -8.41 -7.41 18.43
CA VAL A 398 -8.45 -6.80 17.10
C VAL A 398 -9.53 -5.72 17.11
N ILE A 399 -9.16 -4.52 16.67
CA ILE A 399 -10.03 -3.36 16.60
C ILE A 399 -10.00 -2.83 15.17
N GLN A 400 -11.16 -2.49 14.60
CA GLN A 400 -11.29 -1.97 13.24
C GLN A 400 -12.34 -0.86 13.21
N GLU A 401 -11.97 0.29 12.67
CA GLU A 401 -12.94 1.31 12.30
C GLU A 401 -13.65 0.93 11.00
N ASP A 402 -14.87 1.44 10.80
CA ASP A 402 -15.48 1.48 9.46
C ASP A 402 -14.84 2.62 8.67
N ILE A 403 -13.68 2.34 8.07
CA ILE A 403 -12.92 3.34 7.29
C ILE A 403 -13.68 3.87 6.07
N SER A 404 -14.78 3.25 5.63
CA SER A 404 -15.66 3.84 4.61
C SER A 404 -16.34 5.14 5.09
N LYS A 405 -16.30 5.37 6.42
CA LYS A 405 -16.78 6.57 7.10
C LYS A 405 -15.65 7.46 7.60
N GLY A 406 -14.42 7.18 7.17
CA GLY A 406 -13.19 7.87 7.55
C GLY A 406 -12.56 7.33 8.83
N GLU A 407 -11.30 7.69 9.07
CA GLU A 407 -10.60 7.40 10.32
C GLU A 407 -10.93 8.48 11.35
N ARG A 408 -11.58 8.09 12.45
CA ARG A 408 -12.21 9.03 13.39
C ARG A 408 -11.54 9.03 14.75
N ILE A 409 -11.16 7.86 15.25
CA ILE A 409 -10.59 7.71 16.59
C ILE A 409 -9.25 8.44 16.67
N ARG A 410 -9.06 9.21 17.74
CA ARG A 410 -7.81 9.94 18.05
C ARG A 410 -7.13 9.43 19.30
N GLU A 411 -7.92 9.01 20.29
CA GLU A 411 -7.44 8.32 21.49
C GLU A 411 -8.53 7.36 21.99
N PHE A 412 -8.12 6.19 22.48
CA PHE A 412 -9.03 5.19 23.03
C PHE A 412 -8.39 4.35 24.13
N GLU A 413 -9.25 3.70 24.91
CA GLU A 413 -8.88 2.66 25.87
C GLU A 413 -9.66 1.38 25.60
N LEU A 414 -9.03 0.26 25.92
CA LEU A 414 -9.71 -1.01 26.14
C LEU A 414 -9.72 -1.26 27.64
N GLU A 415 -10.89 -1.58 28.17
CA GLU A 415 -11.05 -1.89 29.59
C GLU A 415 -11.63 -3.30 29.75
N ALA A 416 -11.17 -4.02 30.76
CA ALA A 416 -11.74 -5.29 31.19
C ALA A 416 -12.35 -5.18 32.58
N GLU A 417 -13.43 -5.91 32.83
CA GLU A 417 -13.97 -6.05 34.19
C GLU A 417 -13.16 -7.13 34.94
N ILE A 418 -12.43 -6.71 35.97
CA ILE A 418 -11.60 -7.57 36.82
C ILE A 418 -12.05 -7.36 38.27
N ASN A 419 -12.46 -8.43 38.94
CA ASN A 419 -12.99 -8.39 40.31
C ASN A 419 -14.12 -7.35 40.50
N GLY A 420 -15.00 -7.23 39.50
CA GLY A 420 -16.13 -6.30 39.51
C GLY A 420 -15.77 -4.83 39.26
N LYS A 421 -14.53 -4.53 38.86
CA LYS A 421 -14.06 -3.18 38.53
C LYS A 421 -13.54 -3.11 37.10
N TRP A 422 -13.94 -2.07 36.38
CA TRP A 422 -13.35 -1.75 35.08
C TRP A 422 -11.90 -1.30 35.27
N THR A 423 -10.99 -1.93 34.56
CA THR A 423 -9.56 -1.68 34.60
C THR A 423 -9.06 -1.50 33.17
N SER A 424 -8.36 -0.39 32.90
CA SER A 424 -7.69 -0.16 31.62
C SER A 424 -6.63 -1.22 31.38
N ILE A 425 -6.78 -1.97 30.28
CA ILE A 425 -5.84 -3.03 29.87
C ILE A 425 -5.00 -2.60 28.66
N TYR A 426 -5.40 -1.56 27.93
CA TYR A 426 -4.64 -0.97 26.83
C TYR A 426 -5.09 0.46 26.54
N LYS A 427 -4.16 1.31 26.10
CA LYS A 427 -4.43 2.66 25.58
C LYS A 427 -3.80 2.83 24.21
N GLY A 428 -4.52 3.43 23.28
CA GLY A 428 -4.06 3.69 21.92
C GLY A 428 -4.53 5.02 21.37
N ILE A 429 -4.05 5.35 20.17
CA ILE A 429 -4.25 6.64 19.48
C ILE A 429 -4.97 6.41 18.14
N ALA A 430 -4.34 5.67 17.22
CA ALA A 430 -4.89 5.35 15.89
C ALA A 430 -5.42 3.91 15.82
N ILE A 431 -6.48 3.68 15.02
CA ILE A 431 -6.99 2.35 14.71
C ILE A 431 -7.04 2.13 13.20
N GLY A 432 -7.83 2.92 12.48
CA GLY A 432 -8.02 2.78 11.04
C GLY A 432 -8.61 1.43 10.63
N HIS A 433 -8.12 0.86 9.53
CA HIS A 433 -8.61 -0.42 8.99
C HIS A 433 -8.48 -1.56 10.00
N LYS A 434 -7.32 -1.66 10.66
CA LYS A 434 -7.06 -2.69 11.65
C LYS A 434 -5.95 -2.30 12.61
N HIS A 435 -6.22 -2.51 13.89
CA HIS A 435 -5.23 -2.49 14.95
C HIS A 435 -5.25 -3.80 15.72
N ILE A 436 -4.09 -4.44 15.87
CA ILE A 436 -3.94 -5.70 16.60
C ILE A 436 -3.11 -5.43 17.86
N VAL A 437 -3.72 -5.68 19.00
CA VAL A 437 -3.13 -5.44 20.32
C VAL A 437 -2.76 -6.78 20.96
N LYS A 438 -1.53 -6.88 21.46
CA LYS A 438 -1.11 -7.91 22.42
C LYS A 438 -1.14 -7.30 23.82
N ILE A 439 -1.73 -8.01 24.77
CA ILE A 439 -1.77 -7.64 26.19
C ILE A 439 -1.25 -8.80 27.05
N ASP A 440 -0.86 -8.50 28.29
CA ASP A 440 -0.69 -9.56 29.28
C ASP A 440 -2.02 -10.32 29.47
N PRO A 441 -2.00 -11.65 29.68
CA PRO A 441 -3.24 -12.42 29.81
C PRO A 441 -4.18 -11.88 30.90
N VAL A 442 -5.39 -11.51 30.50
CA VAL A 442 -6.45 -11.01 31.40
C VAL A 442 -7.55 -12.04 31.54
N HIS A 443 -7.89 -12.41 32.77
CA HIS A 443 -9.02 -13.30 33.07
C HIS A 443 -10.31 -12.47 33.22
N THR A 444 -11.16 -12.45 32.21
CA THR A 444 -12.38 -11.64 32.22
C THR A 444 -13.50 -12.26 31.38
N ARG A 445 -14.71 -11.74 31.58
CA ARG A 445 -15.88 -12.01 30.74
C ARG A 445 -16.37 -10.76 30.02
N LYS A 446 -15.96 -9.56 30.44
CA LYS A 446 -16.45 -8.31 29.88
C LYS A 446 -15.28 -7.43 29.51
N ILE A 447 -15.27 -7.03 28.24
CA ILE A 447 -14.37 -6.03 27.70
C ILE A 447 -15.24 -4.86 27.22
N ARG A 448 -14.70 -3.65 27.18
CA ARG A 448 -15.31 -2.56 26.45
C ARG A 448 -14.25 -1.71 25.77
N PHE A 449 -14.60 -1.23 24.59
CA PHE A 449 -13.89 -0.12 23.95
C PHE A 449 -14.43 1.20 24.51
N VAL A 450 -13.53 2.16 24.73
CA VAL A 450 -13.86 3.54 25.12
C VAL A 450 -13.10 4.52 24.23
N ALA A 451 -13.81 5.32 23.43
CA ALA A 451 -13.20 6.45 22.72
C ALA A 451 -13.00 7.60 23.71
N LEU A 452 -11.75 8.03 23.88
CA LEU A 452 -11.40 9.20 24.68
C LEU A 452 -11.50 10.49 23.85
N SER A 453 -11.11 10.44 22.58
CA SER A 453 -11.25 11.54 21.63
C SER A 453 -11.43 11.02 20.21
N ALA A 454 -12.21 11.75 19.40
CA ALA A 454 -12.49 11.41 18.01
C ALA A 454 -12.88 12.64 17.18
N VAL A 455 -12.58 12.63 15.88
CA VAL A 455 -13.08 13.61 14.91
C VAL A 455 -14.40 13.10 14.31
N GLY A 456 -15.48 13.31 15.05
CA GLY A 456 -16.81 12.78 14.73
C GLY A 456 -17.16 11.53 15.52
N GLU A 457 -18.38 11.02 15.31
CA GLU A 457 -18.88 9.87 16.08
C GLU A 457 -18.13 8.59 15.72
N PRO A 458 -17.50 7.88 16.68
CA PRO A 458 -16.82 6.62 16.46
C PRO A 458 -17.68 5.60 15.70
N GLN A 459 -17.10 4.94 14.69
CA GLN A 459 -17.74 3.86 13.93
C GLN A 459 -16.83 2.64 13.97
N LEU A 460 -17.09 1.71 14.89
CA LEU A 460 -16.32 0.48 15.00
C LEU A 460 -16.97 -0.62 14.16
N LYS A 461 -16.26 -1.03 13.13
CA LYS A 461 -16.61 -2.18 12.30
C LYS A 461 -16.40 -3.49 13.05
N ASN A 462 -15.37 -3.58 13.89
CA ASN A 462 -15.06 -4.79 14.64
C ASN A 462 -14.29 -4.48 15.93
N LEU A 463 -14.70 -5.11 17.02
CA LEU A 463 -13.92 -5.36 18.22
C LEU A 463 -14.01 -6.86 18.51
N SER A 464 -12.88 -7.56 18.37
CA SER A 464 -12.78 -9.01 18.59
C SER A 464 -11.70 -9.33 19.60
N VAL A 465 -11.92 -10.35 20.42
CA VAL A 465 -10.93 -10.82 21.40
C VAL A 465 -10.63 -12.30 21.18
N TYR A 466 -9.38 -12.69 21.44
CA TYR A 466 -8.86 -14.01 21.11
C TYR A 466 -8.21 -14.68 22.33
N LYS A 467 -8.14 -16.01 22.26
CA LYS A 467 -7.53 -16.85 23.29
C LYS A 467 -6.02 -16.64 23.35
N PRO A 468 -5.40 -16.86 24.53
CA PRO A 468 -3.96 -16.87 24.66
C PRO A 468 -3.27 -17.82 23.69
N LEU A 469 -2.14 -17.37 23.15
CA LEU A 469 -1.24 -18.23 22.40
C LEU A 469 -0.69 -19.28 23.35
N LYS A 470 -0.94 -20.57 23.05
CA LYS A 470 -0.37 -21.69 23.79
C LYS A 470 1.05 -21.99 23.35
#